data_AF-A0A8I1LKW5-F1
#
_entry.id   AF-A0A8I1LKW5-F1
#
_cell.length_a   1.000
_cell.length_b   1.000
_cell.length_c   1.000
_cell.angle_alpha   90.00
_cell.angle_beta   90.00
_cell.angle_gamma   90.00
#
_symmetry.space_group_name_H-M   'P 1'
#
loop_
_entity.id
_entity.type
_entity.pdbx_description
1 polymer ?
#
loop_
_entity_poly.entity_id
_entity_poly.type
_entity_poly.pdbx_seq_one_letter_code
_entity_poly.pdbx_strand_id
1 'polypeptide(L)'
;MARAQGARALMALAFETTYGTPPASGFTRMPFASTSLGAEQPLLNSELLGYGRDPLAPIKDAVTADGDVVVPLDAEALGFWLKAAFGAPTTTGAEAPYSHEFQSGSWTLPSMSIETGMPEVPRFAMYSGCVLDQITWQMQRSGLLTATARLVAQGETVGTTTSAGTPAALELKRFGHFNGAITRNGSALGNVVSAEITYANNLDRIETIRSDGRIDGADPSIAALTGRIEVRFADQTLVTQAINGEACEMEFAYVLPSGESFTFTVHAVYLPRPRIEISGPQGVQATFDWQAARDSTVGRMCTATLVNDVETLS
;
A
#
# COMPACT_ATOMS: atom_id res chain seq x y z
N MET A 1 -9.00 -24.09 26.80
CA MET A 1 -8.71 -23.59 25.43
C MET A 1 -8.19 -22.17 25.56
N ALA A 2 -6.96 -21.91 25.11
CA ALA A 2 -6.44 -20.55 25.01
C ALA A 2 -7.21 -19.80 23.90
N ARG A 3 -7.44 -18.50 24.10
CA ARG A 3 -8.06 -17.62 23.09
C ARG A 3 -6.95 -16.76 22.51
N ALA A 4 -6.87 -16.67 21.19
CA ALA A 4 -5.96 -15.75 20.53
C ALA A 4 -6.29 -14.30 20.88
N GLN A 5 -5.26 -13.47 21.03
CA GLN A 5 -5.39 -12.04 21.30
C GLN A 5 -4.65 -11.26 20.21
N GLY A 6 -5.35 -10.35 19.52
CA GLY A 6 -4.74 -9.53 18.46
C GLY A 6 -3.52 -8.72 18.92
N ALA A 7 -3.46 -8.33 20.20
CA ALA A 7 -2.32 -7.61 20.79
C ALA A 7 -1.00 -8.41 20.78
N ARG A 8 -1.05 -9.72 20.55
CA ARG A 8 0.12 -10.61 20.45
C ARG A 8 0.29 -11.19 19.06
N ALA A 9 -0.50 -10.73 18.10
CA ALA A 9 -0.34 -11.10 16.71
C ALA A 9 1.01 -10.59 16.18
N LEU A 10 1.63 -11.39 15.32
CA LEU A 10 2.92 -11.10 14.71
C LEU A 10 2.75 -11.07 13.20
N MET A 11 3.51 -10.19 12.55
CA MET A 11 3.63 -10.15 11.09
C MET A 11 5.11 -10.19 10.72
N ALA A 12 5.47 -11.08 9.81
CA ALA A 12 6.80 -11.18 9.24
C ALA A 12 6.71 -11.11 7.72
N LEU A 13 7.64 -10.39 7.08
CA LEU A 13 7.65 -10.18 5.63
C LEU A 13 9.03 -10.49 5.07
N ALA A 14 9.09 -11.20 3.94
CA ALA A 14 10.31 -11.40 3.16
C ALA A 14 10.00 -11.30 1.66
N PHE A 15 10.91 -10.76 0.86
CA PHE A 15 10.75 -10.76 -0.60
C PHE A 15 11.11 -12.12 -1.21
N GLU A 16 10.34 -12.54 -2.21
CA GLU A 16 10.55 -13.83 -2.88
C GLU A 16 11.56 -13.68 -4.03
N THR A 17 12.32 -14.74 -4.27
CA THR A 17 13.16 -14.86 -5.48
C THR A 17 12.39 -15.51 -6.63
N THR A 18 11.40 -16.34 -6.30
CA THR A 18 10.49 -17.02 -7.24
C THR A 18 9.07 -16.85 -6.74
N TYR A 19 8.18 -16.37 -7.62
CA TYR A 19 6.78 -16.11 -7.29
C TYR A 19 6.11 -17.32 -6.62
N GLY A 20 5.47 -17.09 -5.47
CA GLY A 20 4.75 -18.11 -4.73
C GLY A 20 5.63 -19.07 -3.93
N THR A 21 6.95 -18.81 -3.84
CA THR A 21 7.89 -19.63 -3.09
C THR A 21 8.44 -18.85 -1.89
N PRO A 22 7.95 -19.12 -0.66
CA PRO A 22 8.47 -18.47 0.54
C PRO A 22 9.98 -18.69 0.72
N PRO A 23 10.75 -17.63 1.01
CA PRO A 23 12.16 -17.76 1.35
C PRO A 23 12.36 -18.60 2.62
N ALA A 24 13.51 -19.26 2.73
CA ALA A 24 13.89 -19.97 3.97
C ALA A 24 14.36 -19.02 5.10
N SER A 25 14.74 -17.79 4.75
CA SER A 25 15.29 -16.77 5.64
C SER A 25 15.09 -15.37 5.04
N GLY A 26 15.44 -14.32 5.78
CA GLY A 26 15.30 -12.93 5.31
C GLY A 26 13.98 -12.28 5.70
N PHE A 27 13.24 -12.88 6.65
CA PHE A 27 12.06 -12.26 7.20
C PHE A 27 12.41 -11.10 8.13
N THR A 28 11.66 -10.02 7.99
CA THR A 28 11.68 -8.85 8.87
C THR A 28 10.33 -8.76 9.59
N ARG A 29 10.35 -8.46 10.89
CA ARG A 29 9.13 -8.30 11.68
C ARG A 29 8.52 -6.93 11.39
N MET A 30 7.33 -6.92 10.82
CA MET A 30 6.67 -5.69 10.38
C MET A 30 5.71 -5.15 11.45
N PRO A 31 5.73 -3.83 11.72
CA PRO A 31 4.68 -3.19 12.49
C PRO A 31 3.40 -3.10 11.66
N PHE A 32 2.25 -3.43 12.26
CA PHE A 32 0.94 -3.34 11.61
C PHE A 32 -0.15 -3.00 12.63
N ALA A 33 -1.23 -2.38 12.16
CA ALA A 33 -2.41 -2.04 12.95
C ALA A 33 -3.54 -3.06 12.76
N SER A 34 -3.73 -3.56 11.54
CA SER A 34 -4.69 -4.60 11.21
C SER A 34 -4.31 -5.31 9.91
N THR A 35 -4.85 -6.51 9.72
CA THR A 35 -4.73 -7.29 8.48
C THR A 35 -6.03 -8.04 8.22
N SER A 36 -6.46 -8.09 6.97
CA SER A 36 -7.56 -8.94 6.49
C SER A 36 -7.09 -10.02 5.52
N LEU A 37 -5.77 -10.17 5.32
CA LEU A 37 -5.19 -11.26 4.52
C LEU A 37 -5.79 -12.61 4.93
N GLY A 38 -6.39 -13.29 3.97
CA GLY A 38 -7.00 -14.59 4.17
C GLY A 38 -7.18 -15.32 2.84
N ALA A 39 -7.18 -16.66 2.90
CA ALA A 39 -7.66 -17.46 1.79
C ALA A 39 -9.16 -17.77 1.97
N GLU A 40 -9.91 -17.61 0.89
CA GLU A 40 -11.32 -17.98 0.81
C GLU A 40 -11.53 -19.06 -0.26
N GLN A 41 -12.42 -19.99 0.03
CA GLN A 41 -12.82 -21.05 -0.90
C GLN A 41 -14.33 -21.24 -0.83
N PRO A 42 -15.08 -20.70 -1.80
CA PRO A 42 -16.53 -20.88 -1.87
C PRO A 42 -16.95 -22.34 -2.03
N LEU A 43 -18.21 -22.61 -1.68
CA LEU A 43 -18.88 -23.88 -1.90
C LEU A 43 -19.94 -23.73 -2.99
N LEU A 44 -19.86 -24.58 -4.01
CA LEU A 44 -20.83 -24.67 -5.09
C LEU A 44 -21.91 -25.70 -4.75
N ASN A 45 -23.17 -25.30 -4.90
CA ASN A 45 -24.29 -26.21 -4.71
C ASN A 45 -24.28 -27.30 -5.79
N SER A 46 -24.59 -28.53 -5.40
CA SER A 46 -24.75 -29.62 -6.35
C SER A 46 -25.93 -29.36 -7.29
N GLU A 47 -25.69 -29.44 -8.59
CA GLU A 47 -26.71 -29.32 -9.65
C GLU A 47 -27.52 -30.60 -9.90
N LEU A 48 -27.13 -31.72 -9.29
CA LEU A 48 -27.72 -33.04 -9.57
C LEU A 48 -29.20 -33.13 -9.15
N LEU A 49 -30.04 -33.56 -10.08
CA LEU A 49 -31.48 -33.77 -9.88
C LEU A 49 -31.81 -35.25 -9.62
N GLY A 50 -32.94 -35.51 -8.95
CA GLY A 50 -33.45 -36.87 -8.73
C GLY A 50 -33.04 -37.54 -7.41
N TYR A 51 -32.35 -36.82 -6.52
CA TYR A 51 -31.88 -37.33 -5.21
C TYR A 51 -32.79 -36.99 -4.02
N GLY A 52 -34.00 -36.49 -4.28
CA GLY A 52 -34.96 -36.09 -3.25
C GLY A 52 -35.03 -34.58 -3.05
N ARG A 53 -35.61 -34.15 -1.91
CA ARG A 53 -35.84 -32.73 -1.58
C ARG A 53 -34.67 -32.10 -0.80
N ASP A 54 -33.85 -32.91 -0.14
CA ASP A 54 -32.69 -32.44 0.63
C ASP A 54 -31.49 -32.20 -0.30
N PRO A 55 -30.71 -31.13 -0.09
CA PRO A 55 -29.57 -30.80 -0.93
C PRO A 55 -28.43 -31.81 -0.76
N LEU A 56 -27.72 -32.10 -1.85
CA LEU A 56 -26.51 -32.92 -1.81
C LEU A 56 -25.31 -32.13 -1.32
N ALA A 57 -24.24 -32.85 -0.98
CA ALA A 57 -22.98 -32.26 -0.53
C ALA A 57 -22.43 -31.26 -1.58
N PRO A 58 -22.02 -30.06 -1.16
CA PRO A 58 -21.46 -29.06 -2.07
C PRO A 58 -20.04 -29.44 -2.52
N ILE A 59 -19.61 -28.83 -3.62
CA ILE A 59 -18.26 -28.98 -4.19
C ILE A 59 -17.46 -27.71 -3.86
N LYS A 60 -16.15 -27.84 -3.66
CA LYS A 60 -15.26 -26.71 -3.42
C LYS A 60 -14.92 -25.99 -4.73
N ASP A 61 -14.95 -24.65 -4.69
CA ASP A 61 -14.55 -23.80 -5.82
C ASP A 61 -13.04 -23.47 -5.78
N ALA A 62 -12.59 -22.59 -6.68
CA ALA A 62 -11.25 -22.02 -6.69
C ALA A 62 -10.91 -21.31 -5.36
N VAL A 63 -9.62 -21.24 -5.04
CA VAL A 63 -9.10 -20.57 -3.84
C VAL A 63 -8.60 -19.20 -4.22
N THR A 64 -9.12 -18.16 -3.57
CA THR A 64 -8.61 -16.79 -3.67
C THR A 64 -7.91 -16.41 -2.39
N ALA A 65 -6.76 -15.73 -2.47
CA ALA A 65 -6.07 -15.19 -1.31
C ALA A 65 -5.75 -13.73 -1.53
N ASP A 66 -6.34 -12.85 -0.72
CA ASP A 66 -6.11 -11.42 -0.78
C ASP A 66 -6.52 -10.74 0.52
N GLY A 67 -6.28 -9.43 0.60
CA GLY A 67 -6.68 -8.61 1.71
C GLY A 67 -5.82 -7.37 1.85
N ASP A 68 -6.11 -6.63 2.90
CA ASP A 68 -5.46 -5.37 3.21
C ASP A 68 -4.58 -5.54 4.45
N VAL A 69 -3.46 -4.83 4.46
CA VAL A 69 -2.63 -4.62 5.65
C VAL A 69 -2.56 -3.12 5.93
N VAL A 70 -2.96 -2.73 7.14
CA VAL A 70 -2.84 -1.34 7.60
C VAL A 70 -1.55 -1.20 8.40
N VAL A 71 -0.66 -0.32 7.95
CA VAL A 71 0.66 -0.10 8.54
C VAL A 71 0.88 1.36 8.93
N PRO A 72 1.72 1.65 9.94
CA PRO A 72 2.28 3.00 10.10
C PRO A 72 2.96 3.50 8.82
N LEU A 73 2.86 4.80 8.52
CA LEU A 73 3.95 5.46 7.78
C LEU A 73 5.07 5.74 8.79
N ASP A 74 6.16 5.01 8.67
CA ASP A 74 7.35 5.17 9.51
C ASP A 74 8.61 5.14 8.66
N ALA A 75 9.70 5.68 9.22
CA ALA A 75 10.95 5.83 8.49
C ALA A 75 11.64 4.48 8.17
N GLU A 76 11.36 3.39 8.89
CA GLU A 76 12.12 2.14 8.76
C GLU A 76 11.37 1.09 7.92
N ALA A 77 10.10 0.81 8.23
CA ALA A 77 9.33 -0.24 7.60
C ALA A 77 8.64 0.19 6.30
N LEU A 78 8.38 1.49 6.09
CA LEU A 78 7.72 1.99 4.87
C LEU A 78 8.48 1.61 3.60
N GLY A 79 9.81 1.54 3.65
CA GLY A 79 10.64 1.16 2.50
C GLY A 79 10.30 -0.21 1.91
N PHE A 80 9.88 -1.18 2.74
CA PHE A 80 9.44 -2.50 2.25
C PHE A 80 8.14 -2.40 1.45
N TRP A 81 7.18 -1.59 1.92
CA TRP A 81 5.92 -1.38 1.20
C TRP A 81 6.11 -0.56 -0.07
N LEU A 82 7.01 0.43 -0.06
CA LEU A 82 7.40 1.17 -1.27
C LEU A 82 8.10 0.25 -2.28
N LYS A 83 8.97 -0.65 -1.82
CA LYS A 83 9.60 -1.65 -2.69
C LYS A 83 8.55 -2.59 -3.30
N ALA A 84 7.54 -3.00 -2.54
CA ALA A 84 6.44 -3.80 -3.06
C ALA A 84 5.60 -3.03 -4.09
N ALA A 85 5.38 -1.73 -3.90
CA ALA A 85 4.57 -0.90 -4.79
C ALA A 85 5.29 -0.49 -6.09
N PHE A 86 6.59 -0.19 -6.03
CA PHE A 86 7.35 0.44 -7.11
C PHE A 86 8.50 -0.42 -7.67
N GLY A 87 8.89 -1.48 -6.97
CA GLY A 87 10.11 -2.24 -7.26
C GLY A 87 11.31 -1.79 -6.43
N ALA A 88 12.48 -2.37 -6.71
CA ALA A 88 13.71 -2.07 -5.98
C ALA A 88 14.09 -0.58 -6.10
N PRO A 89 14.44 0.08 -4.99
CA PRO A 89 14.89 1.46 -5.03
C PRO A 89 16.31 1.57 -5.57
N THR A 90 16.66 2.78 -6.02
CA THR A 90 18.06 3.19 -6.12
C THR A 90 18.51 3.75 -4.76
N THR A 91 19.37 3.03 -4.06
CA THR A 91 19.94 3.47 -2.77
C THR A 91 21.25 4.20 -2.98
N THR A 92 21.43 5.34 -2.30
CA THR A 92 22.67 6.10 -2.23
C THR A 92 23.05 6.43 -0.79
N GLY A 93 24.33 6.74 -0.56
CA GLY A 93 24.91 6.93 0.77
C GLY A 93 25.99 5.88 1.03
N ALA A 94 27.16 6.31 1.51
CA ALA A 94 28.25 5.40 1.91
C ALA A 94 28.11 4.94 3.37
N GLU A 95 27.39 5.71 4.18
CA GLU A 95 27.08 5.49 5.59
C GLU A 95 25.70 6.10 5.85
N ALA A 96 25.04 5.72 6.93
CA ALA A 96 23.74 6.27 7.33
C ALA A 96 23.80 7.81 7.52
N PRO A 97 22.73 8.55 7.16
CA PRO A 97 21.49 8.05 6.57
C PRO A 97 21.62 7.76 5.07
N TYR A 98 20.97 6.69 4.63
CA TYR A 98 20.83 6.30 3.23
C TYR A 98 19.64 7.00 2.59
N SER A 99 19.71 7.23 1.28
CA SER A 99 18.60 7.76 0.48
C SER A 99 18.14 6.73 -0.54
N HIS A 100 16.88 6.32 -0.43
CA HIS A 100 16.24 5.33 -1.30
C HIS A 100 15.24 6.03 -2.22
N GLU A 101 15.50 6.02 -3.53
CA GLU A 101 14.58 6.53 -4.54
C GLU A 101 13.80 5.38 -5.20
N PHE A 102 12.47 5.45 -5.12
CA PHE A 102 11.52 4.56 -5.78
C PHE A 102 10.83 5.28 -6.94
N GLN A 103 10.67 4.61 -8.07
CA GLN A 103 10.13 5.19 -9.29
C GLN A 103 8.91 4.41 -9.78
N SER A 104 7.85 5.13 -10.14
CA SER A 104 6.70 4.52 -10.82
C SER A 104 7.03 4.07 -12.26
N GLY A 105 6.26 3.09 -12.74
CA GLY A 105 6.32 2.62 -14.13
C GLY A 105 7.14 1.35 -14.36
N SER A 106 7.56 0.64 -13.31
CA SER A 106 8.16 -0.69 -13.45
C SER A 106 7.13 -1.70 -13.96
N TRP A 107 7.52 -2.51 -14.94
CA TRP A 107 6.73 -3.65 -15.43
C TRP A 107 6.91 -4.91 -14.59
N THR A 108 7.87 -4.91 -13.67
CA THR A 108 8.16 -6.04 -12.79
C THR A 108 8.07 -5.56 -11.36
N LEU A 109 7.08 -6.06 -10.63
CA LEU A 109 6.94 -5.85 -9.20
C LEU A 109 7.44 -7.09 -8.45
N PRO A 110 8.09 -6.93 -7.30
CA PRO A 110 8.51 -8.05 -6.50
C PRO A 110 7.28 -8.69 -5.83
N SER A 111 7.28 -10.01 -5.74
CA SER A 111 6.38 -10.70 -4.82
C SER A 111 7.03 -10.87 -3.45
N MET A 112 6.20 -11.01 -2.43
CA MET A 112 6.61 -11.21 -1.05
C MET A 112 5.84 -12.35 -0.40
N SER A 113 6.45 -12.91 0.62
CA SER A 113 5.83 -13.85 1.53
C SER A 113 5.57 -13.16 2.86
N ILE A 114 4.33 -13.21 3.33
CA ILE A 114 3.90 -12.61 4.59
C ILE A 114 3.41 -13.71 5.52
N GLU A 115 3.99 -13.83 6.70
CA GLU A 115 3.47 -14.69 7.76
C GLU A 115 2.70 -13.86 8.79
N THR A 116 1.46 -14.26 9.09
CA THR A 116 0.73 -13.80 10.27
C THR A 116 0.68 -14.90 11.32
N GLY A 117 1.09 -14.57 12.55
CA GLY A 117 1.15 -15.53 13.65
C GLY A 117 0.21 -15.15 14.78
N MET A 118 -0.50 -16.15 15.33
CA MET A 118 -1.25 -16.05 16.59
C MET A 118 -0.65 -17.04 17.60
N PRO A 119 0.32 -16.65 18.44
CA PRO A 119 1.07 -17.61 19.26
C PRO A 119 0.22 -18.39 20.27
N GLU A 120 -0.87 -17.81 20.78
CA GLU A 120 -1.75 -18.48 21.77
C GLU A 120 -2.55 -19.64 21.17
N VAL A 121 -2.81 -19.59 19.86
CA VAL A 121 -3.52 -20.63 19.11
C VAL A 121 -2.62 -20.90 17.92
N PRO A 122 -1.72 -21.91 17.99
CA PRO A 122 -0.58 -22.07 17.08
C PRO A 122 -1.03 -22.14 15.62
N ARG A 123 -1.18 -20.96 15.03
CA ARG A 123 -1.70 -20.69 13.69
C ARG A 123 -0.77 -19.64 13.12
N PHE A 124 0.08 -20.10 12.24
CA PHE A 124 1.03 -19.30 11.47
C PHE A 124 0.63 -19.43 10.01
N ALA A 125 -0.06 -18.43 9.50
CA ALA A 125 -0.50 -18.39 8.10
C ALA A 125 0.54 -17.69 7.25
N MET A 126 1.16 -18.44 6.35
CA MET A 126 2.07 -17.95 5.33
C MET A 126 1.29 -17.68 4.05
N TYR A 127 1.22 -16.41 3.66
CA TYR A 127 0.70 -15.96 2.37
C TYR A 127 1.88 -15.83 1.41
N SER A 128 1.93 -16.68 0.39
CA SER A 128 2.98 -16.68 -0.63
C SER A 128 2.52 -15.95 -1.88
N GLY A 129 3.46 -15.36 -2.63
CA GLY A 129 3.18 -14.69 -3.89
C GLY A 129 2.35 -13.42 -3.71
N CYS A 130 2.48 -12.72 -2.58
CA CYS A 130 1.82 -11.45 -2.36
C CYS A 130 2.42 -10.38 -3.28
N VAL A 131 1.60 -9.74 -4.10
CA VAL A 131 1.94 -8.57 -4.90
C VAL A 131 1.07 -7.40 -4.46
N LEU A 132 1.65 -6.20 -4.38
CA LEU A 132 0.93 -5.01 -3.94
C LEU A 132 0.13 -4.40 -5.08
N ASP A 133 -1.19 -4.40 -4.93
CA ASP A 133 -2.14 -3.83 -5.88
C ASP A 133 -2.36 -2.34 -5.65
N GLN A 134 -2.54 -1.92 -4.41
CA GLN A 134 -2.81 -0.53 -4.09
C GLN A 134 -2.16 -0.14 -2.76
N ILE A 135 -1.62 1.08 -2.69
CA ILE A 135 -1.25 1.73 -1.43
C ILE A 135 -1.96 3.08 -1.33
N THR A 136 -2.59 3.33 -0.19
CA THR A 136 -3.31 4.58 0.09
C THR A 136 -3.00 5.10 1.47
N TRP A 137 -2.91 6.42 1.61
CA TRP A 137 -2.82 7.09 2.91
C TRP A 137 -3.42 8.50 2.84
N GLN A 138 -3.72 9.04 4.01
CA GLN A 138 -4.32 10.36 4.14
C GLN A 138 -3.46 11.26 5.04
N MET A 139 -3.23 12.49 4.59
CA MET A 139 -2.77 13.62 5.40
C MET A 139 -3.97 14.40 5.93
N GLN A 140 -3.98 14.66 7.23
CA GLN A 140 -5.03 15.42 7.91
C GLN A 140 -4.45 16.10 9.14
N ARG A 141 -5.19 17.00 9.79
CA ARG A 141 -4.69 17.77 10.94
C ARG A 141 -4.30 16.93 12.16
N SER A 142 -4.94 15.78 12.36
CA SER A 142 -4.79 14.96 13.58
C SER A 142 -5.07 13.50 13.30
N GLY A 143 -4.55 12.61 14.14
CA GLY A 143 -4.71 11.16 13.99
C GLY A 143 -3.37 10.46 13.89
N LEU A 144 -3.42 9.14 13.69
CA LEU A 144 -2.24 8.34 13.43
C LEU A 144 -2.08 8.20 11.92
N LEU A 145 -0.93 8.62 11.40
CA LEU A 145 -0.61 8.45 10.00
C LEU A 145 -0.37 6.96 9.71
N THR A 146 -1.20 6.41 8.84
CA THR A 146 -1.19 5.01 8.42
C THR A 146 -1.39 4.92 6.92
N ALA A 147 -0.82 3.87 6.32
CA ALA A 147 -1.10 3.46 4.96
C ALA A 147 -1.87 2.14 4.97
N THR A 148 -2.74 1.96 3.98
CA THR A 148 -3.38 0.68 3.69
C THR A 148 -2.75 0.12 2.43
N ALA A 149 -2.14 -1.05 2.53
CA ALA A 149 -1.60 -1.81 1.41
C ALA A 149 -2.57 -2.95 1.07
N ARG A 150 -3.13 -2.92 -0.14
CA ARG A 150 -3.98 -3.98 -0.69
C ARG A 150 -3.10 -4.98 -1.44
N LEU A 151 -3.27 -6.25 -1.14
CA LEU A 151 -2.42 -7.33 -1.63
C LEU A 151 -3.22 -8.40 -2.34
N VAL A 152 -2.62 -8.97 -3.39
CA VAL A 152 -3.09 -10.18 -4.07
C VAL A 152 -2.06 -11.28 -3.81
N ALA A 153 -2.45 -12.37 -3.20
CA ALA A 153 -1.57 -13.50 -2.88
C ALA A 153 -1.87 -14.71 -3.78
N GLN A 154 -0.86 -15.53 -4.02
CA GLN A 154 -1.05 -16.80 -4.73
C GLN A 154 -1.83 -17.80 -3.88
N GLY A 155 -1.58 -17.82 -2.58
CA GLY A 155 -2.26 -18.74 -1.66
C GLY A 155 -1.81 -18.61 -0.22
N GLU A 156 -2.46 -19.38 0.65
CA GLU A 156 -2.17 -19.46 2.07
C GLU A 156 -1.74 -20.89 2.43
N THR A 157 -0.74 -21.02 3.30
CA THR A 157 -0.38 -22.26 3.97
C THR A 157 -0.34 -22.02 5.47
N VAL A 158 -1.06 -22.83 6.25
CA VAL A 158 -1.17 -22.66 7.71
C VAL A 158 -0.37 -23.74 8.44
N GLY A 159 0.60 -23.31 9.24
CA GLY A 159 1.39 -24.16 10.13
C GLY A 159 1.04 -23.97 11.61
N THR A 160 1.48 -24.92 12.44
CA THR A 160 1.43 -24.81 13.91
C THR A 160 2.70 -24.21 14.51
N THR A 161 3.72 -23.98 13.69
CA THR A 161 4.97 -23.32 14.03
C THR A 161 5.29 -22.26 12.99
N THR A 162 5.98 -21.20 13.40
CA THR A 162 6.47 -20.16 12.47
C THR A 162 7.47 -20.75 11.48
N SER A 163 7.29 -20.41 10.20
CA SER A 163 8.27 -20.64 9.12
C SER A 163 9.23 -19.44 9.00
N ALA A 164 8.79 -18.24 9.43
CA ALA A 164 9.61 -17.03 9.45
C ALA A 164 10.67 -17.02 10.57
N GLY A 165 10.55 -17.90 11.57
CA GLY A 165 11.48 -17.99 12.69
C GLY A 165 11.32 -16.83 13.69
N THR A 166 12.43 -16.25 14.13
CA THR A 166 12.43 -15.08 15.03
C THR A 166 13.04 -13.88 14.32
N PRO A 167 12.29 -13.23 13.41
CA PRO A 167 12.80 -12.11 12.64
C PRO A 167 13.12 -10.90 13.53
N ALA A 168 14.12 -10.12 13.13
CA ALA A 168 14.46 -8.87 13.79
C ALA A 168 13.30 -7.87 13.68
N ALA A 169 13.08 -7.11 14.76
CA ALA A 169 12.10 -6.04 14.76
C ALA A 169 12.75 -4.73 14.30
N LEU A 170 12.05 -4.00 13.43
CA LEU A 170 12.38 -2.61 13.13
C LEU A 170 11.93 -1.72 14.28
N GLU A 171 12.72 -0.69 14.57
CA GLU A 171 12.39 0.31 15.57
C GLU A 171 11.40 1.31 14.97
N LEU A 172 10.19 1.39 15.53
CA LEU A 172 9.14 2.20 14.93
C LEU A 172 9.44 3.71 15.04
N LYS A 173 9.87 4.32 13.94
CA LYS A 173 10.04 5.78 13.78
C LYS A 173 8.88 6.40 12.97
N ARG A 174 7.69 6.46 13.58
CA ARG A 174 6.45 6.89 12.91
C ARG A 174 6.47 8.38 12.55
N PHE A 175 6.16 8.70 11.30
CA PHE A 175 5.87 10.07 10.87
C PHE A 175 4.53 10.54 11.45
N GLY A 176 4.48 11.80 11.91
CA GLY A 176 3.25 12.44 12.35
C GLY A 176 2.65 13.34 11.28
N HIS A 177 1.34 13.57 11.32
CA HIS A 177 0.71 14.59 10.47
C HIS A 177 1.28 16.00 10.69
N PHE A 178 1.73 16.30 11.92
CA PHE A 178 2.37 17.56 12.27
C PHE A 178 3.69 17.79 11.53
N ASN A 179 4.35 16.70 11.09
CA ASN A 179 5.60 16.73 10.35
C ASN A 179 5.38 16.88 8.83
N GLY A 180 4.12 16.96 8.39
CA GLY A 180 3.73 16.97 7.00
C GLY A 180 3.86 18.35 6.34
N ALA A 181 4.30 18.38 5.09
CA ALA A 181 4.24 19.54 4.22
C ALA A 181 3.67 19.14 2.86
N ILE A 182 2.92 20.06 2.23
CA ILE A 182 2.41 19.89 0.88
C ILE A 182 2.87 21.08 0.05
N THR A 183 3.54 20.82 -1.06
CA THR A 183 3.96 21.87 -2.00
C THR A 183 3.35 21.64 -3.38
N ARG A 184 3.20 22.74 -4.13
CA ARG A 184 2.78 22.77 -5.52
C ARG A 184 3.81 23.58 -6.30
N ASN A 185 4.44 22.98 -7.31
CA ASN A 185 5.52 23.60 -8.08
C ASN A 185 6.61 24.23 -7.17
N GLY A 186 7.01 23.49 -6.13
CA GLY A 186 8.00 23.91 -5.14
C GLY A 186 7.54 24.98 -4.13
N SER A 187 6.33 25.52 -4.25
CA SER A 187 5.78 26.50 -3.31
C SER A 187 4.80 25.85 -2.34
N ALA A 188 4.82 26.23 -1.06
CA ALA A 188 3.92 25.66 -0.06
C ALA A 188 2.45 25.87 -0.45
N LEU A 189 1.68 24.77 -0.46
CA LEU A 189 0.25 24.81 -0.68
C LEU A 189 -0.44 25.12 0.65
N GLY A 190 -0.80 26.38 0.85
CA GLY A 190 -1.47 26.83 2.07
C GLY A 190 -2.92 26.34 2.17
N ASN A 191 -3.49 26.44 3.38
CA ASN A 191 -4.92 26.21 3.64
C ASN A 191 -5.44 24.79 3.33
N VAL A 192 -4.57 23.79 3.19
CA VAL A 192 -4.97 22.39 3.04
C VAL A 192 -5.55 21.87 4.36
N VAL A 193 -6.74 21.28 4.27
CA VAL A 193 -7.47 20.66 5.39
C VAL A 193 -7.16 19.17 5.44
N SER A 194 -7.19 18.51 4.29
CA SER A 194 -6.80 17.12 4.12
C SER A 194 -6.29 16.86 2.70
N ALA A 195 -5.45 15.83 2.57
CA ALA A 195 -5.04 15.27 1.30
C ALA A 195 -5.06 13.75 1.38
N GLU A 196 -5.64 13.09 0.39
CA GLU A 196 -5.63 11.64 0.23
C GLU A 196 -4.79 11.30 -1.00
N ILE A 197 -3.98 10.25 -0.90
CA ILE A 197 -3.13 9.76 -1.97
C ILE A 197 -3.41 8.27 -2.14
N THR A 198 -3.67 7.85 -3.38
CA THR A 198 -3.87 6.45 -3.75
C THR A 198 -3.05 6.12 -4.99
N TYR A 199 -2.09 5.22 -4.85
CA TYR A 199 -1.35 4.62 -5.96
C TYR A 199 -1.83 3.19 -6.18
N ALA A 200 -2.30 2.86 -7.38
CA ALA A 200 -2.78 1.54 -7.77
C ALA A 200 -1.97 1.01 -8.95
N ASN A 201 -1.45 -0.21 -8.83
CA ASN A 201 -0.81 -0.98 -9.89
C ASN A 201 -1.84 -1.66 -10.81
N ASN A 202 -3.10 -1.73 -10.39
CA ASN A 202 -4.21 -2.32 -11.13
C ASN A 202 -3.85 -3.74 -11.60
N LEU A 203 -3.53 -4.62 -10.66
CA LEU A 203 -3.05 -5.96 -10.97
C LEU A 203 -4.11 -6.77 -11.71
N ASP A 204 -3.70 -7.43 -12.78
CA ASP A 204 -4.48 -8.45 -13.48
C ASP A 204 -4.16 -9.82 -12.87
N ARG A 205 -5.19 -10.51 -12.37
CA ARG A 205 -5.03 -11.84 -11.74
C ARG A 205 -5.01 -12.90 -12.83
N ILE A 206 -3.95 -13.69 -12.86
CA ILE A 206 -3.83 -14.78 -13.83
C ILE A 206 -4.48 -16.03 -13.25
N GLU A 207 -5.75 -16.25 -13.55
CA GLU A 207 -6.55 -17.37 -13.05
C GLU A 207 -6.52 -18.57 -14.02
N THR A 208 -5.35 -19.15 -14.24
CA THR A 208 -5.24 -20.36 -15.08
C THR A 208 -5.72 -21.61 -14.35
N ILE A 209 -5.97 -22.68 -15.12
CA ILE A 209 -6.34 -23.97 -14.56
C ILE A 209 -5.11 -24.63 -13.91
N ARG A 210 -5.12 -24.70 -12.58
CA ARG A 210 -4.13 -25.44 -11.78
C ARG A 210 -4.81 -26.50 -10.93
N SER A 211 -4.08 -27.56 -10.63
CA SER A 211 -4.57 -28.64 -9.75
C SER A 211 -4.76 -28.21 -8.28
N ASP A 212 -4.13 -27.10 -7.87
CA ASP A 212 -4.26 -26.53 -6.53
C ASP A 212 -5.33 -25.43 -6.42
N GLY A 213 -5.98 -25.06 -7.54
CA GLY A 213 -7.04 -24.05 -7.59
C GLY A 213 -6.60 -22.62 -7.25
N ARG A 214 -5.30 -22.33 -7.32
CA ARG A 214 -4.70 -21.01 -7.03
C ARG A 214 -4.54 -20.15 -8.29
N ILE A 215 -4.20 -18.88 -8.11
CA ILE A 215 -3.78 -18.02 -9.23
C ILE A 215 -2.33 -18.35 -9.66
N ASP A 216 -2.01 -18.12 -10.92
CA ASP A 216 -0.66 -18.30 -11.49
C ASP A 216 0.24 -17.09 -11.27
N GLY A 217 -0.34 -15.90 -11.15
CA GLY A 217 0.36 -14.64 -11.07
C GLY A 217 -0.57 -13.45 -10.84
N ALA A 218 0.03 -12.30 -10.59
CA ALA A 218 -0.65 -11.02 -10.53
C ALA A 218 0.21 -9.99 -11.27
N ASP A 219 -0.15 -9.69 -12.52
CA ASP A 219 0.67 -8.88 -13.41
C ASP A 219 0.24 -7.39 -13.33
N PRO A 220 1.19 -6.45 -13.21
CA PRO A 220 0.86 -5.03 -13.23
C PRO A 220 0.25 -4.60 -14.57
N SER A 221 -0.78 -3.75 -14.51
CA SER A 221 -1.34 -3.10 -15.70
C SER A 221 -1.03 -1.59 -15.69
N ILE A 222 -1.84 -0.77 -16.36
CA ILE A 222 -1.66 0.68 -16.36
C ILE A 222 -1.88 1.19 -14.94
N ALA A 223 -0.80 1.62 -14.28
CA ALA A 223 -0.87 2.20 -12.95
C ALA A 223 -1.70 3.50 -12.93
N ALA A 224 -2.40 3.74 -11.84
CA ALA A 224 -3.16 4.96 -11.58
C ALA A 224 -2.67 5.62 -10.29
N LEU A 225 -2.51 6.94 -10.32
CA LEU A 225 -2.25 7.75 -9.12
C LEU A 225 -3.30 8.85 -9.04
N THR A 226 -4.11 8.77 -8.01
CA THR A 226 -5.26 9.64 -7.79
C THR A 226 -5.28 10.09 -6.34
N GLY A 227 -6.13 11.08 -6.06
CA GLY A 227 -6.36 11.48 -4.69
C GLY A 227 -7.36 12.60 -4.58
N ARG A 228 -7.47 13.11 -3.36
CA ARG A 228 -8.37 14.20 -3.02
C ARG A 228 -7.60 15.25 -2.24
N ILE A 229 -7.81 16.52 -2.56
CA ILE A 229 -7.33 17.63 -1.73
C ILE A 229 -8.50 18.51 -1.36
N GLU A 230 -8.65 18.76 -0.07
CA GLU A 230 -9.61 19.71 0.48
C GLU A 230 -8.84 20.94 0.97
N VAL A 231 -9.21 22.11 0.47
CA VAL A 231 -8.60 23.39 0.85
C VAL A 231 -9.66 24.36 1.32
N ARG A 232 -9.31 25.23 2.27
CA ARG A 232 -10.08 26.45 2.49
C ARG A 232 -9.86 27.39 1.32
N PHE A 233 -10.96 27.84 0.73
CA PHE A 233 -10.95 28.65 -0.48
C PHE A 233 -10.44 30.07 -0.16
N ALA A 234 -9.15 30.29 -0.39
CA ALA A 234 -8.48 31.57 -0.11
C ALA A 234 -8.13 32.35 -1.38
N ASP A 235 -7.87 31.65 -2.49
CA ASP A 235 -7.51 32.24 -3.78
C ASP A 235 -7.97 31.35 -4.94
N GLN A 236 -7.79 31.84 -6.17
CA GLN A 236 -8.23 31.14 -7.39
C GLN A 236 -7.17 30.23 -8.01
N THR A 237 -5.97 30.09 -7.44
CA THR A 237 -4.83 29.43 -8.09
C THR A 237 -5.16 28.01 -8.57
N LEU A 238 -5.74 27.18 -7.70
CA LEU A 238 -6.12 25.82 -8.05
C LEU A 238 -7.31 25.77 -9.03
N VAL A 239 -8.22 26.75 -8.95
CA VAL A 239 -9.36 26.88 -9.87
C VAL A 239 -8.89 27.28 -11.26
N THR A 240 -8.00 28.25 -11.37
CA THR A 240 -7.41 28.68 -12.64
C THR A 240 -6.64 27.55 -13.28
N GLN A 241 -5.85 26.79 -12.52
CA GLN A 241 -5.20 25.58 -13.03
C GLN A 241 -6.23 24.58 -13.58
N ALA A 242 -7.28 24.29 -12.81
CA ALA A 242 -8.32 23.35 -13.22
C ALA A 242 -9.06 23.80 -14.50
N ILE A 243 -9.29 25.12 -14.65
CA ILE A 243 -9.93 25.69 -15.86
C ILE A 243 -9.00 25.61 -17.07
N ASN A 244 -7.71 25.88 -16.88
CA ASN A 244 -6.72 25.85 -17.97
C ASN A 244 -6.35 24.42 -18.38
N GLY A 245 -6.64 23.41 -17.53
CA GLY A 245 -6.23 22.03 -17.75
C GLY A 245 -4.72 21.83 -17.65
N GLU A 246 -4.04 22.71 -16.91
CA GLU A 246 -2.59 22.66 -16.74
C GLU A 246 -2.18 21.63 -15.67
N ALA A 247 -1.10 20.91 -15.94
CA ALA A 247 -0.46 20.04 -14.95
C ALA A 247 0.32 20.86 -13.92
N CYS A 248 0.41 20.37 -12.68
CA CYS A 248 1.38 20.86 -11.71
C CYS A 248 2.12 19.70 -11.05
N GLU A 249 3.30 19.98 -10.53
CA GLU A 249 3.96 19.06 -9.61
C GLU A 249 3.36 19.25 -8.21
N MET A 250 3.09 18.14 -7.52
CA MET A 250 2.69 18.14 -6.12
C MET A 250 3.65 17.27 -5.31
N GLU A 251 4.05 17.77 -4.15
CA GLU A 251 4.92 17.04 -3.24
C GLU A 251 4.25 16.89 -1.87
N PHE A 252 4.29 15.68 -1.33
CA PHE A 252 3.86 15.34 0.01
C PHE A 252 5.09 14.90 0.81
N ALA A 253 5.50 15.69 1.78
CA ALA A 253 6.74 15.45 2.52
C ALA A 253 6.48 15.29 4.02
N TYR A 254 7.29 14.47 4.69
CA TYR A 254 7.34 14.31 6.14
C TYR A 254 8.79 14.31 6.61
N VAL A 255 9.07 15.03 7.69
CA VAL A 255 10.43 15.10 8.27
C VAL A 255 10.38 14.93 9.78
N LEU A 256 11.13 13.97 10.31
CA LEU A 256 11.31 13.80 11.75
C LEU A 256 12.39 14.76 12.28
N PRO A 257 12.30 15.20 13.55
CA PRO A 257 13.34 16.04 14.16
C PRO A 257 14.74 15.38 14.18
N SER A 258 14.79 14.05 14.12
CA SER A 258 16.01 13.24 14.06
C SER A 258 16.67 13.21 12.68
N GLY A 259 15.99 13.69 11.62
CA GLY A 259 16.55 13.86 10.29
C GLY A 259 16.00 12.90 9.22
N GLU A 260 15.33 11.82 9.61
CA GLU A 260 14.67 10.92 8.66
C GLU A 260 13.53 11.64 7.94
N SER A 261 13.35 11.32 6.66
CA SER A 261 12.35 11.97 5.83
C SER A 261 11.73 11.04 4.81
N PHE A 262 10.49 11.35 4.44
CA PHE A 262 9.78 10.71 3.36
C PHE A 262 9.17 11.78 2.46
N THR A 263 9.49 11.74 1.18
CA THR A 263 8.96 12.65 0.16
C THR A 263 8.29 11.84 -0.94
N PHE A 264 7.05 12.17 -1.26
CA PHE A 264 6.32 11.61 -2.38
C PHE A 264 5.98 12.72 -3.38
N THR A 265 6.70 12.74 -4.51
CA THR A 265 6.55 13.73 -5.57
C THR A 265 5.72 13.16 -6.70
N VAL A 266 4.66 13.87 -7.08
CA VAL A 266 3.77 13.57 -8.20
C VAL A 266 4.01 14.60 -9.28
N HIS A 267 4.57 14.16 -10.40
CA HIS A 267 5.21 15.06 -11.38
C HIS A 267 4.19 15.84 -12.24
N ALA A 268 3.04 15.26 -12.53
CA ALA A 268 2.01 15.89 -13.37
C ALA A 268 0.60 15.60 -12.84
N VAL A 269 0.09 16.49 -11.98
CA VAL A 269 -1.25 16.45 -11.39
C VAL A 269 -2.21 17.36 -12.15
N TYR A 270 -3.36 16.81 -12.52
CA TYR A 270 -4.49 17.52 -13.12
C TYR A 270 -5.62 17.65 -12.11
N LEU A 271 -6.18 18.86 -12.03
CA LEU A 271 -7.28 19.19 -11.13
C LEU A 271 -8.59 19.28 -11.92
N PRO A 272 -9.67 18.61 -11.51
CA PRO A 272 -10.98 18.87 -12.08
C PRO A 272 -11.49 20.24 -11.63
N ARG A 273 -12.41 20.82 -12.40
CA ARG A 273 -13.09 22.05 -11.99
C ARG A 273 -13.92 21.75 -10.73
N PRO A 274 -13.63 22.39 -9.58
CA PRO A 274 -14.36 22.13 -8.36
C PRO A 274 -15.73 22.79 -8.39
N ARG A 275 -16.67 22.24 -7.63
CA ARG A 275 -17.86 22.99 -7.22
C ARG A 275 -17.50 23.78 -5.96
N ILE A 276 -17.62 25.11 -6.03
CA ILE A 276 -17.39 25.99 -4.88
C ILE A 276 -18.77 26.36 -4.34
N GLU A 277 -19.17 25.69 -3.26
CA GLU A 277 -20.49 25.88 -2.66
C GLU A 277 -20.40 26.78 -1.41
N ILE A 278 -21.33 27.73 -1.30
CA ILE A 278 -21.52 28.56 -0.10
C ILE A 278 -22.68 27.96 0.67
N SER A 279 -22.38 27.05 1.61
CA SER A 279 -23.37 26.28 2.35
C SER A 279 -23.88 26.98 3.62
N GLY A 280 -23.27 28.10 4.01
CA GLY A 280 -23.64 28.84 5.23
C GLY A 280 -22.66 29.96 5.57
N PRO A 281 -22.71 30.50 6.80
CA PRO A 281 -21.88 31.64 7.22
C PRO A 281 -20.41 31.29 7.52
N GLN A 282 -20.02 30.01 7.40
CA GLN A 282 -18.65 29.55 7.66
C GLN A 282 -17.74 29.72 6.43
N GLY A 283 -16.44 29.47 6.62
CA GLY A 283 -15.46 29.50 5.53
C GLY A 283 -15.79 28.50 4.43
N VAL A 284 -15.61 28.91 3.18
CA VAL A 284 -15.84 28.09 2.00
C VAL A 284 -14.69 27.11 1.82
N GLN A 285 -15.01 25.85 1.52
CA GLN A 285 -14.04 24.82 1.18
C GLN A 285 -14.22 24.40 -0.28
N ALA A 286 -13.11 24.01 -0.92
CA ALA A 286 -13.10 23.44 -2.25
C ALA A 286 -12.40 22.09 -2.21
N THR A 287 -13.02 21.11 -2.87
CA THR A 287 -12.51 19.75 -2.99
C THR A 287 -12.07 19.52 -4.43
N PHE A 288 -10.87 18.96 -4.60
CA PHE A 288 -10.31 18.58 -5.88
C PHE A 288 -9.96 17.10 -5.85
N ASP A 289 -10.74 16.27 -6.56
CA ASP A 289 -10.44 14.85 -6.79
C ASP A 289 -9.47 14.75 -7.98
N TRP A 290 -8.18 14.89 -7.69
CA TRP A 290 -7.13 15.04 -8.67
C TRP A 290 -6.67 13.69 -9.26
N GLN A 291 -6.09 13.75 -10.45
CA GLN A 291 -5.51 12.59 -11.14
C GLN A 291 -4.13 12.96 -11.67
N ALA A 292 -3.19 12.03 -11.59
CA ALA A 292 -1.86 12.20 -12.14
C ALA A 292 -1.72 11.52 -13.51
N ALA A 293 -0.74 11.99 -14.28
CA ALA A 293 -0.31 11.34 -15.51
C ALA A 293 1.21 11.15 -15.50
N ARG A 294 1.72 10.36 -16.45
CA ARG A 294 3.16 10.31 -16.72
C ARG A 294 3.63 11.69 -17.18
N ASP A 295 4.62 12.24 -16.49
CA ASP A 295 5.27 13.46 -16.95
C ASP A 295 6.16 13.17 -18.18
N SER A 296 6.09 14.05 -19.18
CA SER A 296 6.79 13.86 -20.45
C SER A 296 8.29 14.13 -20.36
N THR A 297 8.74 14.90 -19.38
CA THR A 297 10.14 15.29 -19.18
C THR A 297 10.86 14.29 -18.27
N VAL A 298 10.29 14.02 -17.09
CA VAL A 298 10.84 13.07 -16.10
C VAL A 298 10.59 11.62 -16.55
N GLY A 299 9.55 11.39 -17.36
CA GLY A 299 9.26 10.08 -17.96
C GLY A 299 8.57 9.09 -17.02
N ARG A 300 8.03 9.55 -15.89
CA ARG A 300 7.36 8.76 -14.84
C ARG A 300 6.22 9.57 -14.19
N MET A 301 5.36 8.91 -13.42
CA MET A 301 4.20 9.55 -12.79
C MET A 301 4.54 10.15 -11.41
N CYS A 302 5.25 9.38 -10.59
CA CYS A 302 5.73 9.80 -9.27
C CYS A 302 7.11 9.25 -8.93
N THR A 303 7.71 9.85 -7.89
CA THR A 303 8.95 9.43 -7.23
C THR A 303 8.75 9.48 -5.73
N ALA A 304 9.11 8.39 -5.05
CA ALA A 304 9.09 8.32 -3.59
C ALA A 304 10.53 8.26 -3.09
N THR A 305 10.91 9.15 -2.19
CA THR A 305 12.25 9.19 -1.61
C THR A 305 12.14 8.99 -0.11
N LEU A 306 12.80 7.95 0.40
CA LEU A 306 12.89 7.65 1.83
C LEU A 306 14.34 7.82 2.29
N VAL A 307 14.55 8.60 3.35
CA VAL A 307 15.87 8.80 3.96
C VAL A 307 15.83 8.28 5.40
N ASN A 308 16.66 7.29 5.71
CA ASN A 308 16.69 6.61 7.00
C ASN A 308 18.06 5.93 7.26
N ASP A 309 18.19 5.22 8.38
CA ASP A 309 19.43 4.49 8.75
C ASP A 309 19.48 3.04 8.20
N VAL A 310 18.50 2.62 7.39
CA VAL A 310 18.35 1.24 6.91
C VAL A 310 19.03 1.08 5.56
N GLU A 311 20.22 0.46 5.52
CA GLU A 311 20.98 0.30 4.26
C GLU A 311 20.23 -0.51 3.19
N THR A 312 19.61 -1.63 3.60
CA THR A 312 19.02 -2.60 2.68
C THR A 312 17.58 -2.91 3.03
N LEU A 313 16.70 -2.82 2.03
CA LEU A 313 15.28 -3.19 2.11
C LEU A 313 15.08 -4.60 1.51
N SER A 314 15.87 -5.57 1.97
CA SER A 314 15.89 -6.96 1.50
C SER A 314 15.00 -7.86 2.33
#